data_AF-A0A7V9MVY3-F1
#
_entry.id   AF-A0A7V9MVY3-F1
#
_cell.length_a   1.000
_cell.length_b   1.000
_cell.length_c   1.000
_cell.angle_alpha   90.00
_cell.angle_beta   90.00
_cell.angle_gamma   90.00
#
_symmetry.space_group_name_H-M   'P 1'
#
loop_
_entity.id
_entity.type
_entity.pdbx_description
1 polymer ?
#
loop_
_entity_poly.entity_id
_entity_poly.type
_entity_poly.pdbx_seq_one_letter_code
_entity_poly.pdbx_strand_id
1 'polypeptide(L)'
;MTKLPEPMSWDRAEARKGKFDGKFILGVMTTGIYCLPSCAARPPKPQNVRLFTSETGAKAAGLRACKRCRPDLYYKGEDENVALFQGLAARVAAAPDGFADASALARQAGVSLTKLGDLYRDHAHLAPVQWLRRMRVKRAAAELLAGRDRIAEVGFGAG
;
A
#
# COMPACT_ATOMS: atom_id res chain seq x y z
N MET A 1 -14.91 14.59 26.79
CA MET A 1 -14.57 15.01 25.41
C MET A 1 -13.08 15.32 25.36
N THR A 2 -12.27 14.47 24.74
CA THR A 2 -10.81 14.66 24.69
C THR A 2 -10.49 15.93 23.93
N LYS A 3 -9.83 16.89 24.58
CA LYS A 3 -9.43 18.15 23.96
C LYS A 3 -8.44 17.84 22.84
N LEU A 4 -8.75 18.30 21.62
CA LEU A 4 -7.83 18.20 20.49
C LEU A 4 -6.60 19.09 20.74
N PRO A 5 -5.40 18.69 20.30
CA PRO A 5 -4.21 19.52 20.42
C PRO A 5 -4.33 20.78 19.55
N GLU A 6 -3.44 21.73 19.75
CA GLU A 6 -3.34 22.85 18.84
C GLU A 6 -2.87 22.36 17.45
N PRO A 7 -3.34 22.99 16.36
CA PRO A 7 -2.93 22.60 15.01
C PRO A 7 -1.40 22.63 14.89
N MET A 8 -0.82 21.51 14.45
CA MET A 8 0.61 21.32 14.22
C MET A 8 1.51 21.40 15.47
N SER A 9 0.96 21.25 16.68
CA SER A 9 1.75 21.27 17.93
C SER A 9 2.44 19.95 18.30
N TRP A 10 2.21 18.89 17.53
CA TRP A 10 2.75 17.55 17.78
C TRP A 10 4.06 17.29 17.02
N ASP A 11 4.84 16.31 17.47
CA ASP A 11 6.07 15.93 16.79
C ASP A 11 5.79 15.35 15.39
N ARG A 12 6.41 15.95 14.37
CA ARG A 12 6.19 15.58 12.96
C ARG A 12 6.84 14.27 12.58
N ALA A 13 7.92 13.85 13.25
CA ALA A 13 8.56 12.57 12.97
C ALA A 13 7.68 11.42 13.48
N GLU A 14 7.11 11.56 14.68
CA GLU A 14 6.14 10.64 15.24
C GLU A 14 4.83 10.60 14.42
N ALA A 15 4.37 11.76 13.93
CA ALA A 15 3.22 11.80 13.04
C ALA A 15 3.46 11.01 11.77
N ARG A 16 4.62 11.16 11.12
CA ARG A 16 4.97 10.38 9.92
C ARG A 16 5.01 8.87 10.17
N LYS A 17 5.25 8.43 11.40
CA LYS A 17 5.19 7.01 11.79
C LYS A 17 3.76 6.53 12.10
N GLY A 18 2.74 7.37 11.90
CA GLY A 18 1.33 7.01 12.12
C GLY A 18 0.86 7.11 13.58
N LYS A 19 1.68 7.61 14.51
CA LYS A 19 1.37 7.64 15.96
C LYS A 19 0.09 8.40 16.31
N PHE A 20 -0.31 9.34 15.45
CA PHE A 20 -1.50 10.18 15.65
C PHE A 20 -2.63 9.87 14.69
N ASP A 21 -2.43 8.95 13.74
CA ASP A 21 -3.50 8.54 12.83
C ASP A 21 -4.63 7.90 13.65
N GLY A 22 -5.88 8.18 13.27
CA GLY A 22 -7.06 7.77 14.03
C GLY A 22 -7.38 8.63 15.27
N LYS A 23 -6.41 9.39 15.83
CA LYS A 23 -6.68 10.28 16.97
C LYS A 23 -7.38 11.58 16.56
N PHE A 24 -6.99 12.12 15.41
CA PHE A 24 -7.59 13.30 14.80
C PHE A 24 -7.26 13.38 13.31
N ILE A 25 -8.02 14.21 12.61
CA ILE A 25 -7.89 14.48 11.18
C ILE A 25 -7.52 15.94 11.00
N LEU A 26 -6.60 16.22 10.08
CA LEU A 26 -6.26 17.59 9.70
C LEU A 26 -7.12 18.00 8.51
N GLY A 27 -7.99 19.00 8.67
CA GLY A 27 -8.62 19.69 7.55
C GLY A 27 -7.84 20.94 7.18
N VAL A 28 -7.37 21.01 5.93
CA VAL A 28 -6.67 22.16 5.37
C VAL A 28 -7.69 23.02 4.64
N MET A 29 -8.09 24.13 5.29
CA MET A 29 -9.20 24.97 4.83
C MET A 29 -8.89 25.64 3.48
N THR A 30 -7.63 25.98 3.22
CA THR A 30 -7.23 26.64 1.96
C THR A 30 -7.28 25.73 0.74
N THR A 31 -7.14 24.41 0.92
CA THR A 31 -7.18 23.45 -0.20
C THR A 31 -8.48 22.67 -0.26
N GLY A 32 -9.33 22.77 0.78
CA GLY A 32 -10.53 21.95 0.90
C GLY A 32 -10.24 20.47 1.10
N ILE A 33 -9.08 20.11 1.66
CA ILE A 33 -8.64 18.71 1.79
C ILE A 33 -8.50 18.32 3.26
N TYR A 34 -8.99 17.15 3.64
CA TYR A 34 -8.64 16.54 4.92
C TYR A 34 -7.63 15.39 4.77
N CYS A 35 -6.72 15.27 5.73
CA CYS A 35 -5.56 14.38 5.72
C CYS A 35 -5.39 13.67 7.07
N LEU A 36 -4.70 12.53 7.05
CA LEU A 36 -4.11 11.93 8.25
C LEU A 36 -2.89 12.73 8.72
N PRO A 37 -2.57 12.73 10.03
CA PRO A 37 -1.33 13.31 10.57
C PRO A 37 -0.05 12.79 9.92
N SER A 38 -0.02 11.51 9.53
CA SER A 38 1.09 10.85 8.84
C SER A 38 1.32 11.29 7.40
N CYS A 39 0.43 12.12 6.84
CA CYS A 39 0.50 12.51 5.44
C CYS A 39 1.88 13.07 5.07
N ALA A 40 2.50 12.43 4.07
CA ALA A 40 3.81 12.81 3.53
C ALA A 40 3.79 14.12 2.71
N ALA A 41 2.61 14.71 2.47
CA ALA A 41 2.49 16.01 1.82
C ALA A 41 3.21 17.11 2.61
N ARG A 42 3.51 18.21 1.93
CA ARG A 42 4.12 19.39 2.57
C ARG A 42 3.21 19.85 3.72
N PRO A 43 3.76 20.03 4.94
CA PRO A 43 2.98 20.51 6.07
C PRO A 43 2.28 21.84 5.74
N PRO A 44 0.95 21.95 5.97
CA PRO A 44 0.24 23.23 5.84
C PRO A 44 0.63 24.19 6.97
N LYS A 45 0.35 25.48 6.78
CA LYS A 45 0.51 26.48 7.86
C LYS A 45 -0.52 26.21 8.96
N PRO A 46 -0.16 26.30 10.26
CA PRO A 46 -1.08 26.02 11.37
C PRO A 46 -2.40 26.79 11.29
N GLN A 47 -2.34 28.07 10.90
CA GLN A 47 -3.52 28.94 10.73
C GLN A 47 -4.54 28.46 9.69
N ASN A 48 -4.13 27.60 8.75
CA ASN A 48 -4.99 27.05 7.69
C ASN A 48 -5.53 25.66 8.07
N VAL A 49 -5.18 25.15 9.25
CA VAL A 49 -5.50 23.79 9.69
C VAL A 49 -6.57 23.85 10.77
N ARG A 50 -7.62 23.06 10.57
CA ARG A 50 -8.62 22.75 11.59
C ARG A 50 -8.57 21.25 11.89
N LEU A 51 -8.60 20.89 13.16
CA LEU A 51 -8.62 19.48 13.55
C LEU A 51 -10.06 18.98 13.70
N PHE A 52 -10.28 17.73 13.31
CA PHE A 52 -11.57 17.05 13.41
C PHE A 52 -11.39 15.71 14.13
N THR A 53 -12.39 15.29 14.91
CA THR A 53 -12.40 14.00 15.61
C THR A 53 -12.88 12.84 14.72
N SER A 54 -13.58 13.14 13.62
CA SER A 54 -14.14 12.13 12.71
C SER A 54 -14.11 12.58 11.26
N GLU A 55 -14.11 11.61 10.35
CA GLU A 55 -14.17 11.85 8.92
C GLU A 55 -15.46 12.54 8.51
N THR A 56 -16.57 12.17 9.16
CA THR A 56 -17.89 12.79 8.96
C THR A 56 -17.87 14.27 9.29
N GLY A 57 -17.19 14.69 10.36
CA GLY A 57 -17.03 16.10 10.72
C GLY A 57 -16.23 16.89 9.69
N ALA A 58 -15.16 16.30 9.14
CA ALA A 58 -14.37 16.94 8.09
C ALA A 58 -15.15 17.07 6.77
N LYS A 59 -15.91 16.03 6.38
CA LYS A 59 -16.79 16.06 5.20
C LYS A 59 -17.91 17.09 5.35
N ALA A 60 -18.54 17.19 6.52
CA ALA A 60 -19.56 18.18 6.82
C ALA A 60 -19.03 19.62 6.73
N ALA A 61 -17.72 19.82 6.96
CA ALA A 61 -17.04 21.10 6.75
C ALA A 61 -16.67 21.36 5.27
N GLY A 62 -17.16 20.55 4.32
CA GLY A 62 -16.93 20.73 2.89
C GLY A 62 -15.56 20.22 2.40
N LEU A 63 -14.85 19.43 3.19
CA LEU A 63 -13.51 18.95 2.85
C LEU A 63 -13.58 17.60 2.13
N ARG A 64 -12.76 17.42 1.09
CA ARG A 64 -12.58 16.14 0.39
C ARG A 64 -11.38 15.34 0.93
N ALA A 65 -11.41 14.03 0.75
CA ALA A 65 -10.30 13.16 1.15
C ALA A 65 -9.00 13.50 0.39
N CYS A 66 -7.88 13.44 1.10
CA CYS A 66 -6.57 13.54 0.48
C CYS A 66 -6.26 12.30 -0.35
N LYS A 67 -5.94 12.50 -1.63
CA LYS A 67 -5.58 11.41 -2.54
C LYS A 67 -4.23 10.76 -2.23
N ARG A 68 -3.40 11.38 -1.36
CA ARG A 68 -2.05 10.90 -1.05
C ARG A 68 -1.98 10.04 0.21
N CYS A 69 -2.68 10.43 1.27
CA CYS A 69 -2.75 9.65 2.51
C CYS A 69 -4.04 8.85 2.66
N ARG A 70 -4.97 8.96 1.69
CA ARG A 70 -6.21 8.19 1.59
C ARG A 70 -6.89 7.93 2.94
N PRO A 71 -7.24 9.00 3.69
CA PRO A 71 -7.95 8.84 4.96
C PRO A 71 -9.28 8.11 4.79
N ASP A 72 -9.90 8.20 3.61
CA ASP A 72 -11.10 7.48 3.21
C ASP A 72 -10.94 5.95 3.22
N LEU A 73 -9.75 5.44 2.90
CA LEU A 73 -9.45 4.00 2.98
C LEU A 73 -9.02 3.60 4.38
N TYR A 74 -8.19 4.44 5.02
CA TYR A 74 -7.74 4.22 6.39
C TYR A 74 -8.90 3.99 7.36
N TYR A 75 -9.93 4.84 7.32
CA TYR A 75 -11.10 4.70 8.20
C TYR A 75 -12.03 3.55 7.82
N LYS A 76 -11.89 2.97 6.63
CA LYS A 76 -12.55 1.70 6.24
C LYS A 76 -11.76 0.46 6.66
N GLY A 77 -10.52 0.63 7.15
CA GLY A 77 -9.60 -0.48 7.38
C GLY A 77 -9.04 -1.07 6.08
N GLU A 78 -9.17 -0.33 4.97
CA GLU A 78 -8.63 -0.73 3.66
C GLU A 78 -7.24 -0.09 3.47
N ASP A 79 -6.28 -0.88 2.99
CA ASP A 79 -4.99 -0.37 2.51
C ASP A 79 -4.82 -0.75 1.04
N GLU A 80 -4.78 0.25 0.18
CA GLU A 80 -4.57 0.10 -1.26
C GLU A 80 -3.30 -0.68 -1.59
N ASN A 81 -2.24 -0.52 -0.78
CA ASN A 81 -0.99 -1.25 -0.96
C ASN A 81 -1.15 -2.73 -0.63
N VAL A 82 -1.86 -3.05 0.45
CA VAL A 82 -2.15 -4.43 0.83
C VAL A 82 -3.01 -5.09 -0.22
N ALA A 83 -4.09 -4.43 -0.66
CA ALA A 83 -4.98 -4.96 -1.69
C ALA A 83 -4.25 -5.18 -3.03
N LEU A 84 -3.43 -4.20 -3.44
CA LEU A 84 -2.61 -4.30 -4.65
C LEU A 84 -1.59 -5.44 -4.54
N PHE A 85 -0.88 -5.54 -3.42
CA PHE A 85 0.08 -6.61 -3.16
C PHE A 85 -0.59 -7.98 -3.18
N GLN A 86 -1.69 -8.17 -2.46
CA GLN A 86 -2.44 -9.43 -2.42
C GLN A 86 -2.95 -9.82 -3.80
N GLY A 87 -3.52 -8.87 -4.55
CA GLY A 87 -4.01 -9.10 -5.90
C GLY A 87 -2.90 -9.50 -6.87
N LEU A 88 -1.74 -8.86 -6.81
CA LEU A 88 -0.58 -9.24 -7.61
C LEU A 88 -0.01 -10.59 -7.19
N ALA A 89 0.19 -10.82 -5.89
CA ALA A 89 0.75 -12.06 -5.35
C ALA A 89 -0.10 -13.28 -5.72
N ALA A 90 -1.43 -13.16 -5.65
CA ALA A 90 -2.36 -14.21 -6.06
C ALA A 90 -2.24 -14.53 -7.56
N ARG A 91 -2.13 -13.52 -8.43
CA ARG A 91 -1.95 -13.72 -9.88
C ARG A 91 -0.62 -14.41 -10.19
N VAL A 92 0.46 -13.98 -9.55
CA VAL A 92 1.79 -14.61 -9.70
C VAL A 92 1.78 -16.05 -9.19
N ALA A 93 1.07 -16.34 -8.10
CA ALA A 93 0.95 -17.70 -7.59
C ALA A 93 0.14 -18.62 -8.51
N ALA A 94 -0.86 -18.06 -9.23
CA ALA A 94 -1.70 -18.82 -10.16
C ALA A 94 -0.98 -19.13 -11.49
N ALA A 95 -0.21 -18.18 -12.02
CA ALA A 95 0.48 -18.31 -13.30
C ALA A 95 1.87 -17.64 -13.25
N PRO A 96 2.86 -18.23 -12.56
CA PRO A 96 4.18 -17.62 -12.40
C PRO A 96 4.95 -17.50 -13.72
N ASP A 97 4.68 -18.38 -14.68
CA ASP A 97 5.40 -18.44 -15.97
C ASP A 97 4.95 -17.32 -16.92
N GLY A 98 3.79 -16.70 -16.64
CA GLY A 98 3.29 -15.53 -17.36
C GLY A 98 4.07 -14.24 -17.08
N PHE A 99 5.02 -14.26 -16.15
CA PHE A 99 5.83 -13.11 -15.77
C PHE A 99 7.30 -13.41 -16.04
N ALA A 100 7.93 -12.67 -16.97
CA ALA A 100 9.34 -12.85 -17.30
C ALA A 100 10.27 -12.38 -16.17
N ASP A 101 10.02 -11.18 -15.62
CA ASP A 101 10.88 -10.49 -14.67
C ASP A 101 10.10 -9.55 -13.71
N ALA A 102 10.82 -8.79 -12.87
CA ALA A 102 10.22 -7.80 -11.99
C ALA A 102 9.54 -6.64 -12.75
N SER A 103 9.97 -6.32 -13.97
CA SER A 103 9.36 -5.28 -14.81
C SER A 103 7.96 -5.69 -15.27
N ALA A 104 7.77 -6.97 -15.62
CA ALA A 104 6.47 -7.54 -15.92
C ALA A 104 5.51 -7.46 -14.73
N LEU A 105 6.00 -7.75 -13.51
CA LEU A 105 5.23 -7.60 -12.27
C LEU A 105 4.80 -6.14 -12.02
N ALA A 106 5.74 -5.20 -12.19
CA ALA A 106 5.47 -3.76 -12.00
C ALA A 106 4.42 -3.26 -12.98
N ARG A 107 4.55 -3.63 -14.26
CA ARG A 107 3.58 -3.29 -15.31
C ARG A 107 2.19 -3.87 -15.01
N GLN A 108 2.13 -5.13 -14.56
CA GLN A 108 0.86 -5.79 -14.21
C GLN A 108 0.15 -5.09 -13.04
N ALA A 109 0.91 -4.63 -12.04
CA ALA A 109 0.38 -3.89 -10.91
C ALA A 109 0.16 -2.39 -11.18
N GLY A 110 0.59 -1.87 -12.33
CA GLY A 110 0.48 -0.45 -12.65
C GLY A 110 1.33 0.47 -11.75
N VAL A 111 2.45 -0.04 -11.23
CA VAL A 111 3.34 0.69 -10.31
C VAL A 111 4.77 0.75 -10.84
N SER A 112 5.59 1.66 -10.28
CA SER A 112 7.03 1.68 -10.57
C SER A 112 7.76 0.49 -9.94
N LEU A 113 8.95 0.16 -10.44
CA LEU A 113 9.82 -0.88 -9.86
C LEU A 113 10.18 -0.60 -8.40
N THR A 114 10.41 0.66 -8.05
CA THR A 114 10.68 1.07 -6.67
C THR A 114 9.49 0.76 -5.77
N LYS A 115 8.29 1.17 -6.19
CA LYS A 115 7.06 0.92 -5.42
C LYS A 115 6.75 -0.58 -5.32
N LEU A 116 7.00 -1.35 -6.38
CA LEU A 116 6.91 -2.81 -6.35
C LEU A 116 7.85 -3.40 -5.30
N GLY A 117 9.10 -2.93 -5.26
CA GLY A 117 10.08 -3.34 -4.26
C GLY A 117 9.63 -3.05 -2.83
N ASP A 118 9.07 -1.86 -2.59
CA ASP A 118 8.53 -1.47 -1.27
C ASP A 118 7.36 -2.37 -0.88
N LEU A 119 6.40 -2.61 -1.77
CA LEU A 119 5.25 -3.48 -1.52
C LEU A 119 5.67 -4.90 -1.10
N TYR A 120 6.60 -5.50 -1.84
CA TYR A 120 7.07 -6.86 -1.52
C TYR A 120 7.94 -6.91 -0.26
N ARG A 121 8.72 -5.86 0.02
CA ARG A 121 9.49 -5.74 1.27
C ARG A 121 8.57 -5.63 2.49
N ASP A 122 7.54 -4.80 2.38
CA ASP A 122 6.62 -4.48 3.48
C ASP A 122 5.67 -5.65 3.77
N HIS A 123 5.22 -6.39 2.75
CA HIS A 123 4.19 -7.42 2.90
C HIS A 123 4.67 -8.87 2.72
N ALA A 124 5.78 -9.12 2.02
CA ALA A 124 6.34 -10.47 1.81
C ALA A 124 7.75 -10.65 2.39
N HIS A 125 8.40 -9.57 2.85
CA HIS A 125 9.79 -9.55 3.32
C HIS A 125 10.79 -10.19 2.33
N LEU A 126 10.49 -10.08 1.03
CA LEU A 126 11.27 -10.67 -0.06
C LEU A 126 11.41 -9.66 -1.20
N ALA A 127 12.43 -9.83 -2.04
CA ALA A 127 12.49 -9.10 -3.30
C ALA A 127 11.44 -9.66 -4.30
N PRO A 128 10.85 -8.83 -5.19
CA PRO A 128 9.86 -9.30 -6.17
C PRO A 128 10.35 -10.48 -7.04
N VAL A 129 11.63 -10.46 -7.45
CA VAL A 129 12.26 -11.54 -8.23
C VAL A 129 12.38 -12.84 -7.42
N GLN A 130 12.71 -12.73 -6.13
CA GLN A 130 12.79 -13.90 -5.24
C GLN A 130 11.42 -14.53 -5.04
N TRP A 131 10.38 -13.70 -4.90
CA TRP A 131 9.00 -14.19 -4.84
C TRP A 131 8.60 -14.94 -6.12
N LEU A 132 8.85 -14.35 -7.29
CA LEU A 132 8.56 -14.97 -8.58
C LEU A 132 9.26 -16.33 -8.73
N ARG A 133 10.57 -16.38 -8.45
CA ARG A 133 11.35 -17.62 -8.49
C ARG A 133 10.79 -18.67 -7.53
N ARG A 134 10.38 -18.27 -6.33
CA ARG A 134 9.76 -19.18 -5.35
C ARG A 134 8.44 -19.75 -5.88
N MET A 135 7.62 -18.95 -6.57
CA MET A 135 6.37 -19.43 -7.16
C MET A 135 6.61 -20.39 -8.32
N ARG A 136 7.59 -20.11 -9.19
CA ARG A 136 8.00 -21.04 -10.27
C ARG A 136 8.47 -22.39 -9.73
N VAL A 137 9.37 -22.39 -8.73
CA VAL A 137 9.83 -23.63 -8.07
C VAL A 137 8.67 -24.40 -7.44
N LYS A 138 7.75 -23.70 -6.77
CA LYS A 138 6.57 -24.34 -6.16
C LYS A 138 5.67 -24.99 -7.22
N ARG A 139 5.49 -24.33 -8.37
CA ARG A 139 4.72 -24.84 -9.49
C ARG A 139 5.37 -26.09 -10.10
N ALA A 140 6.66 -26.01 -10.40
CA ALA A 140 7.45 -27.12 -10.92
C ALA A 140 7.42 -28.34 -9.99
N ALA A 141 7.58 -28.13 -8.68
CA ALA A 141 7.49 -29.20 -7.70
C ALA A 141 6.10 -29.87 -7.71
N ALA A 142 5.03 -29.10 -7.84
CA ALA A 142 3.68 -29.64 -7.93
C ALA A 142 3.44 -30.44 -9.23
N GLU A 143 4.04 -30.03 -10.36
CA GLU A 143 3.97 -30.76 -11.63
C GLU A 143 4.74 -32.08 -11.60
N LEU A 144 5.95 -32.07 -11.01
CA LEU A 144 6.75 -33.28 -10.79
C LEU A 144 6.01 -34.29 -9.90
N LEU A 145 5.41 -33.82 -8.80
CA LEU A 145 4.64 -34.67 -7.89
C LEU A 145 3.37 -35.23 -8.54
N ALA A 146 2.77 -34.49 -9.47
CA ALA A 146 1.60 -34.94 -10.22
C ALA A 146 1.95 -35.99 -11.29
N GLY A 147 3.23 -36.17 -11.64
CA GLY A 147 3.69 -37.16 -12.62
C GLY A 147 3.16 -36.94 -14.04
N ARG A 148 2.79 -35.69 -14.38
CA ARG A 148 2.09 -35.37 -15.64
C ARG A 148 3.01 -35.14 -16.82
N ASP A 149 4.21 -34.63 -16.58
CA ASP A 149 5.09 -34.09 -17.63
C ASP A 149 6.51 -34.65 -17.53
N ARG A 150 7.30 -34.55 -18.61
CA ARG A 150 8.71 -34.95 -18.57
C ARG A 150 9.50 -33.96 -17.72
N ILE A 151 10.48 -34.45 -16.96
CA ILE A 151 11.31 -33.62 -16.07
C ILE A 151 11.93 -32.41 -16.81
N ALA A 152 12.35 -32.59 -18.06
CA ALA A 152 12.91 -31.52 -18.89
C ALA A 152 11.89 -30.42 -19.24
N GLU A 153 10.63 -30.78 -19.48
CA GLU A 153 9.54 -29.84 -19.79
C GLU A 153 9.16 -29.02 -18.55
N VAL A 154 9.12 -29.68 -17.38
CA VAL A 154 8.89 -29.01 -16.10
C VAL A 154 10.02 -28.03 -15.76
N GLY A 155 11.27 -28.41 -16.04
CA GLY A 155 12.43 -27.53 -15.86
C GLY A 155 12.38 -26.28 -16.75
N PHE A 156 11.96 -26.42 -18.00
CA PHE A 156 11.83 -25.29 -18.93
C PHE A 156 10.68 -24.35 -18.55
N GLY A 157 9.54 -24.89 -18.12
CA GLY A 157 8.40 -24.09 -17.64
C GLY A 157 8.73 -23.27 -16.39
N ALA A 158 9.60 -23.79 -15.51
CA ALA A 158 10.02 -23.14 -14.28
C ALA A 158 10.95 -21.92 -14.46
N GLY A 159 11.35 -21.61 -15.70
CA GLY A 159 12.05 -20.38 -16.11
C GLY A 159 13.42 -20.14 -15.48
#